data_AF-A0A932K4M8-F1
#
_entry.id   AF-A0A932K4M8-F1
#
_cell.length_a   1.000
_cell.length_b   1.000
_cell.length_c   1.000
_cell.angle_alpha   90.00
_cell.angle_beta   90.00
_cell.angle_gamma   90.00
#
_symmetry.space_group_name_H-M   'P 1'
#
loop_
_entity.id
_entity.type
_entity.pdbx_description
1 polymer ?
#
loop_
_entity_poly.entity_id
_entity_poly.type
_entity_poly.pdbx_seq_one_letter_code
_entity_poly.pdbx_strand_id
1 'polypeptide(L)'
;MRDRDRRVYYGWFVLAAISGINFANSATSIGVLTVFIIPLTEEFGWTRTQISAVTSVGAVLGALAAPFTGRLTDRLGARIPLTLGGFFIVLAMLNLAAMQSLSWFYLAFGLARLADQGFVQAPSPPAIAKWFQRYRARAIAVLSFTSSAGGVALPLLVQLVITVWHWRMAWAMLSGVMLFVGLLPCALLVRRQPEDLGIPVDGE
;
A
#
# COMPACT_ATOMS: atom_id res chain seq x y z
N MET A 1 -13.79 -42.46 -10.71
CA MET A 1 -12.59 -41.63 -10.90
C MET A 1 -12.83 -40.34 -10.13
N ARG A 2 -12.00 -40.09 -9.12
CA ARG A 2 -12.21 -39.19 -7.97
C ARG A 2 -12.42 -37.73 -8.38
N ASP A 3 -13.29 -37.08 -7.61
CA ASP A 3 -13.63 -35.66 -7.60
C ASP A 3 -12.46 -34.74 -7.96
N ARG A 4 -12.67 -34.01 -9.06
CA ARG A 4 -11.87 -32.87 -9.47
C ARG A 4 -12.31 -31.69 -8.60
N ASP A 5 -11.95 -31.73 -7.32
CA ASP A 5 -12.14 -30.62 -6.39
C ASP A 5 -11.64 -29.34 -7.07
N ARG A 6 -12.55 -28.38 -7.27
CA ARG A 6 -12.27 -27.03 -7.78
C ARG A 6 -11.38 -26.29 -6.79
N ARG A 7 -10.11 -26.66 -6.68
CA ARG A 7 -9.11 -25.88 -5.95
C ARG A 7 -8.86 -24.62 -6.78
N VAL A 8 -9.45 -23.51 -6.35
CA VAL A 8 -9.19 -22.18 -6.91
C VAL A 8 -7.67 -21.98 -6.98
N TYR A 9 -7.16 -21.63 -8.16
CA TYR A 9 -5.71 -21.46 -8.39
C TYR A 9 -5.10 -20.51 -7.35
N TYR A 10 -4.02 -20.93 -6.69
CA TYR A 10 -3.44 -20.21 -5.55
C TYR A 10 -3.03 -18.77 -5.90
N GLY A 11 -2.68 -18.50 -7.17
CA GLY A 11 -2.39 -17.16 -7.65
C GLY A 11 -3.52 -16.15 -7.44
N TRP A 12 -4.78 -16.56 -7.34
CA TRP A 12 -5.90 -15.67 -7.00
C TRP A 12 -5.84 -15.18 -5.54
N PHE A 13 -5.36 -16.01 -4.61
CA PHE A 13 -5.13 -15.57 -3.23
C PHE A 13 -3.94 -14.61 -3.14
N VAL A 14 -2.89 -14.85 -3.93
CA VAL A 14 -1.76 -13.93 -4.05
C VAL A 14 -2.19 -12.59 -4.66
N LEU A 15 -3.02 -12.62 -5.71
CA LEU A 15 -3.62 -11.43 -6.29
C LEU A 15 -4.44 -10.68 -5.25
N ALA A 16 -5.31 -11.35 -4.50
CA ALA A 16 -6.11 -10.72 -3.45
C ALA A 16 -5.25 -10.05 -2.36
N ALA A 17 -4.17 -10.70 -1.93
CA ALA A 17 -3.24 -10.13 -0.96
C ALA A 17 -2.49 -8.89 -1.50
N ILE A 18 -1.99 -8.96 -2.74
CA ILE A 18 -1.30 -7.83 -3.38
C ILE A 18 -2.28 -6.69 -3.67
N SER A 19 -3.51 -7.00 -4.09
CA SER A 19 -4.58 -6.01 -4.23
C SER A 19 -4.96 -5.37 -2.90
N GLY A 20 -5.01 -6.14 -1.81
CA GLY A 20 -5.30 -5.63 -0.47
C GLY A 20 -4.27 -4.62 0.02
N ILE A 21 -2.97 -4.92 -0.16
CA ILE A 21 -1.91 -3.97 0.21
C ILE A 21 -1.92 -2.72 -0.69
N ASN A 22 -2.24 -2.85 -1.98
CA ASN A 22 -2.36 -1.69 -2.87
C ASN A 22 -3.58 -0.82 -2.55
N PHE A 23 -4.73 -1.44 -2.24
CA PHE A 23 -5.92 -0.74 -1.78
C PHE A 23 -5.63 0.06 -0.51
N ALA A 24 -5.00 -0.58 0.48
CA ALA A 24 -4.65 0.09 1.73
C ALA A 24 -3.57 1.16 1.54
N ASN A 25 -2.65 0.96 0.60
CA ASN A 25 -1.62 1.95 0.25
C ASN A 25 -2.21 3.23 -0.38
N SER A 26 -3.42 3.18 -0.94
CA SER A 26 -4.11 4.41 -1.39
C SER A 26 -4.35 5.42 -0.25
N ALA A 27 -4.16 5.02 1.02
CA ALA A 27 -4.11 5.90 2.18
C ALA A 27 -3.00 6.97 2.10
N THR A 28 -1.91 6.70 1.37
CA THR A 28 -0.79 7.63 1.14
C THR A 28 -0.98 8.54 -0.08
N SER A 29 -2.17 8.49 -0.69
CA SER A 29 -2.52 9.29 -1.86
C SER A 29 -2.68 10.77 -1.52
N ILE A 30 -2.52 11.62 -2.54
CA ILE A 30 -2.73 13.06 -2.43
C ILE A 30 -4.19 13.38 -2.05
N GLY A 31 -5.14 12.55 -2.50
CA GLY A 31 -6.55 12.71 -2.18
C GLY A 31 -6.82 12.60 -0.68
N VAL A 32 -6.23 11.61 -0.02
CA VAL A 32 -6.34 11.45 1.44
C VAL A 32 -5.68 12.62 2.17
N LEU A 33 -4.47 13.03 1.76
CA LEU A 33 -3.80 14.17 2.38
C LEU A 33 -4.61 15.46 2.30
N THR A 34 -5.29 15.70 1.18
CA THR A 34 -6.14 16.90 1.00
C THR A 34 -7.20 17.02 2.08
N VAL A 35 -7.78 15.90 2.51
CA VAL A 35 -8.79 15.84 3.58
C VAL A 35 -8.19 16.25 4.94
N PHE A 36 -6.91 15.97 5.18
CA PHE A 36 -6.21 16.33 6.41
C PHE A 36 -5.75 17.79 6.46
N ILE A 37 -5.78 18.54 5.34
CA ILE A 37 -5.26 19.92 5.32
C ILE A 37 -6.02 20.83 6.30
N ILE A 38 -7.35 20.79 6.28
CA ILE A 38 -8.18 21.65 7.14
C ILE A 38 -7.92 21.38 8.63
N PRO A 39 -8.07 20.15 9.15
CA PRO A 39 -7.86 19.90 10.58
C PRO A 39 -6.43 20.16 11.04
N LEU A 40 -5.41 19.92 10.19
CA LEU A 40 -4.02 20.22 10.54
C LEU A 40 -3.74 21.73 10.57
N THR A 41 -4.33 22.50 9.66
CA THR A 41 -4.24 23.97 9.70
C THR A 41 -4.95 24.53 10.94
N GLU A 42 -6.11 23.99 11.32
CA GLU A 42 -6.86 24.45 12.50
C GLU A 42 -6.14 24.13 13.81
N GLU A 43 -5.53 22.95 13.95
CA GLU A 43 -4.85 22.55 15.19
C GLU A 43 -3.46 23.18 15.33
N PHE A 44 -2.67 23.22 14.25
CA PHE A 44 -1.26 23.64 14.33
C PHE A 44 -0.97 25.01 13.69
N GLY A 45 -1.95 25.64 13.04
CA GLY A 45 -1.76 26.91 12.34
C GLY A 45 -0.88 26.82 11.09
N TRP A 46 -0.61 25.61 10.58
CA TRP A 46 0.27 25.42 9.43
C TRP A 46 -0.38 25.86 8.13
N THR A 47 0.43 26.41 7.23
CA THR A 47 -0.01 26.81 5.90
C THR A 47 -0.28 25.60 5.02
N ARG A 48 -1.23 25.72 4.08
CA ARG A 48 -1.52 24.67 3.09
C ARG A 48 -0.28 24.30 2.27
N THR A 49 0.59 25.27 2.00
CA THR A 49 1.86 25.06 1.29
C THR A 49 2.81 24.16 2.07
N GLN A 50 2.94 24.36 3.39
CA GLN A 50 3.75 23.49 4.25
C GLN A 50 3.22 22.05 4.26
N ILE A 51 1.89 21.88 4.37
CA ILE A 51 1.30 20.53 4.38
C ILE A 51 1.49 19.85 3.03
N SER A 52 1.23 20.55 1.91
CA SER A 52 1.34 19.96 0.57
C SER A 52 2.79 19.69 0.13
N ALA A 53 3.76 20.50 0.59
CA ALA A 53 5.16 20.34 0.22
C ALA A 53 5.74 18.97 0.60
N VAL A 54 5.17 18.30 1.62
CA VAL A 54 5.57 16.95 2.01
C VAL A 54 5.38 15.93 0.88
N THR A 55 4.38 16.13 0.01
CA THR A 55 4.12 15.22 -1.12
C THR A 55 5.23 15.30 -2.15
N SER A 56 5.74 16.50 -2.43
CA SER A 56 6.88 16.71 -3.33
C SER A 56 8.15 16.11 -2.76
N VAL A 57 8.43 16.33 -1.48
CA VAL A 57 9.58 15.72 -0.80
C VAL A 57 9.49 14.20 -0.83
N GLY A 58 8.33 13.64 -0.49
CA GLY A 58 8.06 12.20 -0.54
C GLY A 58 8.16 11.62 -1.95
N ALA A 59 7.76 12.38 -2.98
CA ALA A 59 7.91 11.97 -4.38
C ALA A 59 9.38 11.86 -4.79
N VAL A 60 10.21 12.86 -4.46
CA VAL A 60 11.66 12.83 -4.73
C VAL A 60 12.32 11.67 -3.98
N LEU A 61 12.01 11.49 -2.69
CA LEU A 61 12.55 10.39 -1.89
C LEU A 61 12.15 9.02 -2.45
N GLY A 62 10.88 8.86 -2.85
CA GLY A 62 10.40 7.63 -3.49
C GLY A 62 11.05 7.37 -4.85
N ALA A 63 11.25 8.40 -5.67
CA ALA A 63 11.93 8.29 -6.96
C ALA A 63 13.40 7.86 -6.80
N LEU A 64 14.10 8.37 -5.78
CA LEU A 64 15.46 7.95 -5.46
C LEU A 64 15.52 6.52 -4.90
N ALA A 65 14.48 6.08 -4.18
CA ALA A 65 14.39 4.73 -3.63
C ALA A 65 14.01 3.68 -4.69
N ALA A 66 13.27 4.05 -5.75
CA ALA A 66 12.74 3.12 -6.74
C ALA A 66 13.78 2.21 -7.43
N PRO A 67 14.99 2.68 -7.84
CA PRO A 67 16.01 1.80 -8.41
C PRO A 67 16.56 0.79 -7.39
N PHE A 68 16.68 1.19 -6.13
CA PHE A 68 17.19 0.33 -5.07
C PHE A 68 16.17 -0.76 -4.72
N THR A 69 14.90 -0.38 -4.56
CA THR A 69 13.83 -1.33 -4.24
C THR A 69 13.46 -2.23 -5.42
N GLY A 70 13.59 -1.74 -6.66
CA GLY A 70 13.48 -2.57 -7.86
C GLY A 70 14.52 -3.68 -7.89
N ARG A 71 15.80 -3.34 -7.71
CA ARG A 71 16.88 -4.35 -7.60
C ARG A 71 16.69 -5.32 -6.44
N LEU A 72 16.19 -4.80 -5.31
CA LEU A 72 15.88 -5.63 -4.15
C LEU A 72 14.76 -6.63 -4.46
N THR A 73 13.74 -6.19 -5.20
CA THR A 73 12.63 -7.04 -5.66
C THR A 73 13.10 -8.12 -6.61
N ASP A 74 13.97 -7.78 -7.55
CA ASP A 74 14.51 -8.74 -8.51
C ASP A 74 15.35 -9.83 -7.83
N ARG A 75 16.13 -9.45 -6.81
CA ARG A 75 17.02 -10.39 -6.07
C ARG A 75 16.30 -11.17 -4.97
N LEU A 76 15.44 -10.50 -4.19
CA LEU A 76 14.82 -11.07 -3.00
C LEU A 76 13.39 -11.56 -3.24
N GLY A 77 12.83 -11.37 -4.44
CA GLY A 77 11.43 -11.62 -4.73
C GLY A 77 10.50 -10.60 -4.08
N ALA A 78 9.23 -10.58 -4.48
CA ALA A 78 8.30 -9.53 -4.10
C ALA A 78 7.81 -9.59 -2.64
N ARG A 79 7.86 -10.75 -1.99
CA ARG A 79 7.33 -10.93 -0.62
C ARG A 79 8.01 -10.00 0.39
N ILE A 80 9.34 -10.00 0.43
CA ILE A 80 10.10 -9.24 1.44
C ILE A 80 9.88 -7.73 1.26
N PRO A 81 10.05 -7.15 0.05
CA PRO A 81 9.77 -5.74 -0.18
C PRO A 81 8.35 -5.34 0.22
N LEU A 82 7.32 -6.10 -0.20
CA LEU A 82 5.93 -5.78 0.11
C LEU A 82 5.66 -5.77 1.63
N THR A 83 6.18 -6.77 2.35
CA THR A 83 6.01 -6.83 3.82
C THR A 83 6.76 -5.71 4.55
N LEU A 84 7.97 -5.37 4.12
CA LEU A 84 8.72 -4.26 4.70
C LEU A 84 8.04 -2.92 4.40
N GLY A 85 7.57 -2.72 3.16
CA GLY A 85 6.82 -1.53 2.76
C GLY A 85 5.56 -1.34 3.58
N GLY A 86 4.73 -2.39 3.70
CA GLY A 86 3.53 -2.37 4.53
C GLY A 86 3.85 -2.07 5.99
N PHE A 87 4.90 -2.67 6.56
CA PHE A 87 5.33 -2.41 7.93
C PHE A 87 5.75 -0.94 8.15
N PHE A 88 6.56 -0.39 7.25
CA PHE A 88 6.97 1.02 7.33
C PHE A 88 5.80 1.98 7.17
N ILE A 89 4.81 1.66 6.33
CA ILE A 89 3.61 2.49 6.17
C ILE A 89 2.75 2.44 7.44
N VAL A 90 2.52 1.26 8.02
CA VAL A 90 1.80 1.10 9.32
C VAL A 90 2.47 1.95 10.40
N LEU A 91 3.79 1.82 10.53
CA LEU A 91 4.58 2.55 11.53
C LEU A 91 4.51 4.06 11.29
N ALA A 92 4.65 4.50 10.04
CA ALA A 92 4.55 5.90 9.67
C ALA A 92 3.16 6.48 9.99
N MET A 93 2.08 5.75 9.71
CA MET A 93 0.71 6.19 10.02
C MET A 93 0.43 6.26 11.52
N LEU A 94 0.96 5.32 12.31
CA LEU A 94 0.87 5.42 13.78
C LEU A 94 1.63 6.63 14.30
N ASN A 95 2.80 6.93 13.74
CA ASN A 95 3.56 8.12 14.09
C ASN A 95 2.81 9.40 13.68
N LEU A 96 2.15 9.41 12.51
CA LEU A 96 1.30 10.53 12.07
C LEU A 96 0.11 10.74 13.01
N ALA A 97 -0.48 9.68 13.57
CA ALA A 97 -1.54 9.81 14.57
C ALA A 97 -1.06 10.47 15.87
N ALA A 98 0.21 10.26 16.23
CA ALA A 98 0.82 10.79 17.46
C ALA A 98 1.58 12.13 17.26
N MET A 99 1.70 12.63 16.02
CA MET A 99 2.60 13.74 15.70
C MET A 99 2.19 15.08 16.36
N GLN A 100 3.19 15.90 16.68
CA GLN A 100 2.99 17.23 17.29
C GLN A 100 3.78 18.35 16.61
N SER A 101 4.65 18.03 15.65
CA SER A 101 5.52 19.01 14.98
C SER A 101 5.57 18.77 13.48
N LEU A 102 5.77 19.85 12.75
CA LEU A 102 5.87 19.84 11.30
C LEU A 102 7.04 18.97 10.84
N SER A 103 8.19 19.02 11.51
CA SER A 103 9.35 18.19 11.15
C SER A 103 9.04 16.70 11.24
N TRP A 104 8.31 16.29 12.29
CA TRP A 104 7.85 14.91 12.46
C TRP A 104 6.84 14.49 11.39
N PHE A 105 5.94 15.41 11.00
CA PHE A 105 5.03 15.18 9.88
C PHE A 105 5.79 14.90 8.58
N TYR A 106 6.81 15.69 8.25
CA TYR A 106 7.61 15.48 7.05
C TYR A 106 8.38 14.15 7.07
N LEU A 107 8.96 13.79 8.21
CA LEU A 107 9.67 12.53 8.36
C LEU A 107 8.72 11.33 8.22
N ALA A 108 7.60 11.32 8.95
CA ALA A 108 6.67 10.21 8.95
C ALA A 108 5.95 10.07 7.60
N PHE A 109 5.40 11.15 7.05
CA PHE A 109 4.72 11.10 5.76
C PHE A 109 5.70 10.85 4.60
N GLY A 110 6.91 11.43 4.66
CA GLY A 110 7.97 11.17 3.70
C GLY A 110 8.39 9.69 3.70
N LEU A 111 8.53 9.08 4.89
CA LEU A 111 8.79 7.65 5.03
C LEU A 111 7.65 6.81 4.46
N ALA A 112 6.39 7.16 4.75
CA ALA A 112 5.22 6.49 4.18
C ALA A 112 5.26 6.55 2.65
N ARG A 113 5.59 7.70 2.06
CA ARG A 113 5.67 7.88 0.61
C ARG A 113 6.83 7.17 -0.07
N LEU A 114 7.96 7.07 0.62
CA LEU A 114 9.09 6.26 0.17
C LEU A 114 8.71 4.78 0.16
N ALA A 115 8.06 4.32 1.24
CA ALA A 115 7.59 2.94 1.36
C ALA A 115 6.53 2.58 0.31
N ASP A 116 5.56 3.48 0.08
CA ASP A 116 4.53 3.35 -0.96
C ASP A 116 5.14 3.11 -2.35
N GLN A 117 5.91 4.08 -2.85
CA GLN A 117 6.43 4.04 -4.22
C GLN A 117 7.51 2.97 -4.40
N GLY A 118 8.41 2.86 -3.42
CA GLY A 118 9.56 1.97 -3.50
C GLY A 118 9.19 0.50 -3.24
N PHE A 119 8.48 0.23 -2.15
CA PHE A 119 8.34 -1.13 -1.62
C PHE A 119 6.98 -1.78 -1.90
N VAL A 120 5.97 -0.99 -2.29
CA VAL A 120 4.64 -1.53 -2.61
C VAL A 120 4.35 -1.43 -4.11
N GLN A 121 4.37 -0.23 -4.69
CA GLN A 121 3.98 -0.06 -6.09
C GLN A 121 4.97 -0.70 -7.08
N ALA A 122 6.28 -0.56 -6.87
CA ALA A 122 7.28 -1.15 -7.76
C ALA A 122 7.23 -2.70 -7.83
N PRO A 123 7.14 -3.46 -6.70
CA PRO A 123 7.10 -4.91 -6.76
C PRO A 123 5.73 -5.52 -7.12
N SER A 124 4.62 -4.78 -7.00
CA SER A 124 3.27 -5.36 -7.13
C SER A 124 2.95 -5.89 -8.54
N PRO A 125 3.14 -5.11 -9.65
CA PRO A 125 2.89 -5.62 -11.00
C PRO A 125 3.77 -6.81 -11.42
N PRO A 126 5.11 -6.81 -11.22
CA PRO A 126 5.94 -7.95 -11.60
C PRO A 126 5.67 -9.17 -10.74
N ALA A 127 5.27 -9.01 -9.47
CA ALA A 127 4.83 -10.12 -8.63
C ALA A 127 3.65 -10.85 -9.26
N ILE A 128 2.57 -10.14 -9.62
CA ILE A 128 1.38 -10.74 -10.24
C ILE A 128 1.71 -11.37 -11.59
N ALA A 129 2.55 -10.70 -12.39
CA ALA A 129 2.96 -11.21 -13.70
C ALA A 129 3.68 -12.57 -13.65
N LYS A 130 4.33 -12.91 -12.52
CA LYS A 130 4.95 -14.24 -12.31
C LYS A 130 3.93 -15.35 -12.04
N TRP A 131 2.75 -15.02 -11.51
CA TRP A 131 1.71 -16.00 -11.18
C TRP A 131 0.72 -16.24 -12.32
N PHE A 132 0.55 -15.27 -13.22
CA PHE A 132 -0.43 -15.34 -14.29
C PHE A 132 0.23 -15.15 -15.65
N GLN A 133 0.16 -16.15 -16.53
CA GLN A 133 0.46 -15.97 -17.95
C GLN A 133 -0.81 -15.77 -18.77
N ARG A 134 -1.76 -16.71 -18.70
CA ARG A 134 -3.00 -16.65 -19.50
C ARG A 134 -3.92 -15.49 -19.09
N TYR A 135 -4.09 -15.27 -17.79
CA TYR A 135 -4.96 -14.19 -17.27
C TYR A 135 -4.21 -12.94 -16.80
N ARG A 136 -2.97 -12.74 -17.26
CA ARG A 136 -2.10 -11.61 -16.83
C ARG A 136 -2.78 -10.25 -16.94
N ALA A 137 -3.38 -9.95 -18.08
CA ALA A 137 -4.04 -8.66 -18.32
C ALA A 137 -5.23 -8.44 -17.36
N ARG A 138 -6.00 -9.49 -17.05
CA ARG A 138 -7.11 -9.42 -16.09
C ARG A 138 -6.61 -9.21 -14.67
N ALA A 139 -5.56 -9.93 -14.27
CA ALA A 139 -4.98 -9.79 -12.93
C ALA A 139 -4.41 -8.39 -12.70
N ILE A 140 -3.71 -7.82 -13.68
CA ILE A 140 -3.23 -6.43 -13.62
C ILE A 140 -4.39 -5.44 -13.60
N ALA A 141 -5.45 -5.66 -14.39
CA ALA A 141 -6.63 -4.80 -14.35
C ALA A 141 -7.32 -4.80 -12.98
N VAL A 142 -7.42 -5.96 -12.32
CA VAL A 142 -7.93 -6.08 -10.95
C VAL A 142 -7.05 -5.32 -9.96
N LEU A 143 -5.71 -5.44 -10.07
CA LEU A 143 -4.78 -4.67 -9.25
C LEU A 143 -5.02 -3.16 -9.38
N SER A 144 -5.05 -2.65 -10.61
CA SER A 144 -5.27 -1.23 -10.89
C SER A 144 -6.65 -0.76 -10.38
N PHE A 145 -7.68 -1.59 -10.55
CA PHE A 145 -9.01 -1.30 -10.03
C PHE A 145 -9.00 -1.16 -8.51
N THR A 146 -8.30 -2.03 -7.79
CA THR A 146 -8.22 -1.95 -6.32
C THR A 146 -7.49 -0.69 -5.84
N SER A 147 -6.42 -0.26 -6.52
CA SER A 147 -5.74 1.00 -6.20
C SER A 147 -6.67 2.22 -6.40
N SER A 148 -7.38 2.26 -7.53
CA SER A 148 -8.35 3.33 -7.82
C SER A 148 -9.53 3.33 -6.84
N ALA A 149 -10.06 2.14 -6.50
CA ALA A 149 -11.12 1.99 -5.51
C ALA A 149 -10.67 2.50 -4.13
N GLY A 150 -9.44 2.18 -3.71
CA GLY A 150 -8.86 2.70 -2.47
C GLY A 150 -8.68 4.22 -2.51
N GLY A 151 -8.32 4.78 -3.68
CA GLY A 151 -8.16 6.21 -3.89
C GLY A 151 -9.45 7.01 -3.74
N VAL A 152 -10.62 6.38 -3.94
CA VAL A 152 -11.95 7.01 -3.74
C VAL A 152 -12.52 6.68 -2.36
N ALA A 153 -12.44 5.41 -1.94
CA ALA A 153 -13.05 4.95 -0.70
C ALA A 153 -12.37 5.51 0.55
N LEU A 154 -11.03 5.55 0.58
CA LEU A 154 -10.29 5.95 1.78
C LEU A 154 -10.46 7.43 2.13
N PRO A 155 -10.39 8.41 1.20
CA PRO A 155 -10.69 9.81 1.54
C PRO A 155 -12.10 10.01 2.11
N LEU A 156 -13.10 9.30 1.58
CA LEU A 156 -14.48 9.36 2.09
C LEU A 156 -14.58 8.82 3.51
N LEU A 157 -13.94 7.67 3.77
CA LEU A 157 -13.88 7.09 5.12
C LEU A 157 -13.12 8.00 6.09
N VAL A 158 -12.00 8.57 5.67
CA VAL A 158 -11.21 9.51 6.47
C VAL A 158 -12.03 10.76 6.81
N GLN A 159 -12.77 11.33 5.84
CA GLN A 159 -13.65 12.45 6.07
C GLN A 159 -14.72 12.13 7.13
N LEU A 160 -15.36 10.96 7.04
CA LEU A 160 -16.36 10.51 8.02
C LEU A 160 -15.75 10.32 9.43
N VAL A 161 -14.54 9.77 9.51
CA VAL A 161 -13.86 9.58 10.80
C VAL A 161 -13.45 10.94 11.39
N ILE A 162 -13.00 11.89 10.56
CA ILE A 162 -12.63 13.24 11.03
C ILE A 162 -13.85 13.99 11.57
N THR A 163 -15.03 13.87 10.93
CA THR A 163 -16.22 14.60 11.37
C THR A 163 -16.83 14.07 12.66
N VAL A 164 -16.75 12.75 12.90
CA VAL A 164 -17.36 12.12 14.09
C VAL A 164 -16.37 12.02 15.24
N TRP A 165 -15.13 11.68 14.92
CA TRP A 165 -14.04 11.49 15.87
C TRP A 165 -13.05 12.63 15.68
N HIS A 166 -11.79 12.35 15.34
CA HIS A 166 -10.72 13.34 15.14
C HIS A 166 -9.75 12.82 14.07
N TRP A 167 -8.95 13.70 13.47
CA TRP A 167 -7.96 13.35 12.45
C TRP A 167 -6.87 12.37 12.95
N ARG A 168 -6.54 12.40 14.24
CA ARG A 168 -5.61 11.41 14.84
C ARG A 168 -6.15 10.00 14.72
N MET A 169 -7.45 9.82 14.99
CA MET A 169 -8.10 8.52 14.85
C MET A 169 -8.23 8.09 13.39
N ALA A 170 -8.35 9.03 12.46
CA ALA A 170 -8.32 8.71 11.03
C ALA A 170 -6.96 8.12 10.61
N TRP A 171 -5.82 8.67 11.07
CA TRP A 171 -4.51 8.06 10.83
C TRP A 171 -4.36 6.68 11.47
N ALA A 172 -4.85 6.51 12.71
CA ALA A 172 -4.84 5.21 13.38
C ALA A 172 -5.71 4.17 12.64
N MET A 173 -6.86 4.59 12.12
CA MET A 173 -7.75 3.76 11.31
C MET A 173 -7.09 3.35 9.99
N LEU A 174 -6.44 4.27 9.28
CA LEU A 174 -5.66 3.97 8.07
C LEU A 174 -4.52 2.98 8.35
N SER A 175 -3.83 3.14 9.48
CA SER A 175 -2.81 2.19 9.93
C SER A 175 -3.41 0.79 10.15
N GLY A 176 -4.58 0.70 10.79
CA GLY A 176 -5.32 -0.55 10.96
C GLY A 176 -5.71 -1.18 9.63
N VAL A 177 -6.22 -0.40 8.67
CA VAL A 177 -6.55 -0.88 7.32
C VAL A 177 -5.30 -1.44 6.65
N MET A 178 -4.17 -0.74 6.70
CA MET A 178 -2.91 -1.24 6.14
C MET A 178 -2.43 -2.51 6.84
N LEU A 179 -2.56 -2.60 8.17
CA LEU A 179 -2.14 -3.77 8.92
C LEU A 179 -2.98 -5.01 8.59
N PHE A 180 -4.32 -4.90 8.64
CA PHE A 180 -5.23 -6.03 8.50
C PHE A 180 -5.57 -6.40 7.06
N VAL A 181 -5.68 -5.43 6.17
CA VAL A 181 -6.05 -5.65 4.76
C VAL A 181 -4.81 -5.79 3.87
N GLY A 182 -3.72 -5.10 4.21
CA GLY A 182 -2.48 -5.11 3.44
C GLY A 182 -1.43 -6.06 3.98
N LEU A 183 -0.83 -5.71 5.12
CA LEU A 183 0.37 -6.33 5.64
C LEU A 183 0.17 -7.79 6.05
N LEU A 184 -0.88 -8.09 6.84
CA LEU A 184 -1.14 -9.45 7.31
C LEU A 184 -1.42 -10.43 6.16
N PRO A 185 -2.34 -10.16 5.22
CA PRO A 185 -2.56 -11.03 4.06
C PRO A 185 -1.30 -11.15 3.19
N CYS A 186 -0.57 -10.05 3.00
CA CYS A 186 0.67 -10.08 2.23
C CYS A 186 1.75 -10.95 2.89
N ALA A 187 1.92 -10.86 4.21
CA ALA A 187 2.91 -11.64 4.94
C ALA A 187 2.60 -13.14 4.96
N LEU A 188 1.31 -13.49 5.04
CA LEU A 188 0.83 -14.87 5.16
C LEU A 188 0.69 -15.57 3.80
N LEU A 189 0.13 -14.88 2.79
CA LEU A 189 -0.30 -15.50 1.53
C LEU A 189 0.71 -15.32 0.40
N VAL A 190 1.46 -14.22 0.35
CA VAL A 190 2.39 -13.96 -0.76
C VAL A 190 3.59 -14.88 -0.65
N ARG A 191 3.77 -15.71 -1.68
CA ARG A 191 4.93 -16.58 -1.88
C ARG A 191 5.75 -16.09 -3.07
N ARG A 192 7.03 -16.48 -3.14
CA ARG A 192 8.01 -15.91 -4.06
C ARG A 192 7.69 -16.24 -5.53
N GLN A 193 7.29 -17.48 -5.79
CA GLN A 193 6.99 -18.00 -7.12
C GLN A 193 6.10 -19.24 -7.01
N PRO A 194 5.27 -19.54 -8.03
CA PRO A 194 4.42 -20.74 -8.06
C PRO A 194 5.25 -22.04 -8.03
N GLU A 195 6.47 -22.00 -8.58
CA GLU A 195 7.45 -23.09 -8.55
C GLU A 195 7.85 -23.50 -7.12
N ASP A 196 7.90 -22.55 -6.17
CA ASP A 196 8.20 -22.84 -4.75
C ASP A 196 7.10 -23.70 -4.10
N LEU A 197 5.89 -23.72 -4.68
CA LEU A 197 4.76 -24.52 -4.24
C LEU A 197 4.55 -25.78 -5.09
N GLY A 198 5.39 -26.00 -6.10
CA GLY A 198 5.21 -27.08 -7.08
C GLY A 198 3.93 -26.94 -7.91
N ILE A 199 3.41 -25.72 -8.07
CA ILE A 199 2.18 -25.45 -8.85
C ILE A 199 2.60 -24.93 -10.23
N PRO A 200 2.01 -25.43 -11.34
CA PRO A 200 2.26 -24.89 -12.66
C PRO A 200 1.75 -23.46 -12.78
N VAL A 201 2.39 -22.67 -13.65
CA VAL A 201 1.96 -21.30 -13.90
C VAL A 201 0.58 -21.32 -14.57
N ASP A 202 -0.29 -20.36 -14.24
CA ASP A 202 -1.62 -20.28 -14.86
C ASP A 202 -1.54 -20.19 -16.39
N GLY A 203 -1.95 -21.28 -17.05
CA GLY A 203 -1.91 -21.44 -18.50
C GLY A 203 -1.15 -22.68 -18.99
N GLU A 204 -0.37 -23.35 -18.13
CA GLU A 204 0.25 -24.66 -18.37
C GLU A 204 -0.63 -25.82 -17.87
#